data_AF-A0A2N2KMJ2-F1
#
_entry.id   AF-A0A2N2KMJ2-F1
#
_cell.length_a   1.000
_cell.length_b   1.000
_cell.length_c   1.000
_cell.angle_alpha   90.00
_cell.angle_beta   90.00
_cell.angle_gamma   90.00
#
_symmetry.space_group_name_H-M   'P 1'
#
loop_
_entity.id
_entity.type
_entity.pdbx_description
1 polymer ?
#
loop_
_entity_poly.entity_id
_entity_poly.type
_entity_poly.pdbx_seq_one_letter_code
_entity_poly.pdbx_strand_id
1 'polypeptide(L)'
;MLMLTHTYILQNVLSVAGINNYDKDIFIYNIVPDLLTIHPDINSQQTHKITRPLPISPLYPKAAYIMFHLLVDDLAHYGLISPVIPDEFNPDSLGYSYIKGKPLIRSILDFQKKASQEISYNEAAYRSHLIVEMIYDLVIIDRLISSKTIELLTEAVRAAYEKGIDEFVATINWLYGLDKADIREVMKRAHSYMTAEKILKTMTIEDRIRLYAFKFGLPNDDQLKIDGIKKLFLQAKELLDDNELFLRQTSDAVKKYGWLPPII
;
A
#
# COMPACT_ATOMS: atom_id res chain seq x y z
N MET A 1 -0.31 1.00 -3.31
CA MET A 1 -1.33 1.19 -2.25
C MET A 1 -2.12 -0.08 -2.04
N LEU A 2 -1.69 -0.83 -1.04
CA LEU A 2 -2.35 -2.01 -0.48
C LEU A 2 -2.64 -1.76 1.01
N MET A 3 -2.93 -0.51 1.40
CA MET A 3 -2.81 -0.03 2.78
C MET A 3 -3.59 -0.88 3.81
N LEU A 4 -4.83 -1.25 3.50
CA LEU A 4 -5.62 -2.12 4.39
C LEU A 4 -5.12 -3.55 4.34
N THR A 5 -4.68 -4.03 3.18
CA THR A 5 -4.00 -5.32 3.02
C THR A 5 -2.72 -5.43 3.86
N HIS A 6 -1.85 -4.41 3.88
CA HIS A 6 -0.66 -4.40 4.76
C HIS A 6 -1.06 -4.48 6.23
N THR A 7 -2.08 -3.72 6.62
CA THR A 7 -2.61 -3.74 8.00
C THR A 7 -3.12 -5.14 8.36
N TYR A 8 -3.90 -5.77 7.47
CA TYR A 8 -4.44 -7.11 7.65
C TYR A 8 -3.34 -8.18 7.72
N ILE A 9 -2.34 -8.12 6.85
CA ILE A 9 -1.21 -9.06 6.86
C ILE A 9 -0.45 -8.94 8.18
N LEU A 10 -0.14 -7.71 8.65
CA LEU A 10 0.50 -7.51 9.94
C LEU A 10 -0.35 -8.07 11.09
N GLN A 11 -1.66 -7.80 11.08
CA GLN A 11 -2.60 -8.30 12.09
C GLN A 11 -2.56 -9.83 12.17
N ASN A 12 -2.55 -10.52 11.02
CA ASN A 12 -2.48 -11.97 10.96
C ASN A 12 -1.13 -12.50 11.45
N VAL A 13 -0.01 -11.86 11.06
CA VAL A 13 1.33 -12.27 11.51
C VAL A 13 1.45 -12.16 13.03
N LEU A 14 0.98 -11.06 13.62
CA LEU A 14 0.98 -10.87 15.08
C LEU A 14 0.09 -11.91 15.78
N SER A 15 -1.11 -12.15 15.25
CA SER A 15 -2.06 -13.15 15.78
C SER A 15 -1.48 -14.57 15.76
N VAL A 16 -0.89 -15.01 14.64
CA VAL A 16 -0.25 -16.33 14.51
C VAL A 16 0.97 -16.45 15.42
N ALA A 17 1.68 -15.35 15.69
CA ALA A 17 2.77 -15.31 16.66
C ALA A 17 2.29 -15.31 18.12
N GLY A 18 0.97 -15.25 18.38
CA GLY A 18 0.40 -15.17 19.73
C GLY A 18 0.57 -13.81 20.40
N ILE A 19 0.94 -12.76 19.64
CA ILE A 19 1.18 -11.42 20.15
C ILE A 19 -0.13 -10.65 20.11
N ASN A 20 -0.78 -10.57 21.28
CA ASN A 20 -2.08 -9.91 21.44
C ASN A 20 -2.02 -8.63 22.28
N ASN A 21 -0.90 -8.39 22.97
CA ASN A 21 -0.66 -7.21 23.79
C ASN A 21 0.41 -6.36 23.11
N TYR A 22 -0.01 -5.42 22.29
CA TYR A 22 0.85 -4.49 21.56
C TYR A 22 0.23 -3.08 21.61
N ASP A 23 1.06 -2.07 21.45
CA ASP A 23 0.58 -0.71 21.20
C ASP A 23 -0.17 -0.66 19.86
N LYS A 24 -1.40 -0.15 19.86
CA LYS A 24 -2.22 -0.09 18.63
C LYS A 24 -1.62 0.80 17.54
N ASP A 25 -0.79 1.78 17.91
CA ASP A 25 -0.20 2.69 16.94
C ASP A 25 0.82 2.02 16.02
N ILE A 26 1.31 0.80 16.31
CA ILE A 26 2.23 0.07 15.41
C ILE A 26 1.68 -0.08 13.98
N PHE A 27 0.35 -0.14 13.82
CA PHE A 27 -0.29 -0.24 12.51
C PHE A 27 -0.16 1.05 11.70
N ILE A 28 0.00 2.22 12.34
CA ILE A 28 0.30 3.45 11.59
C ILE A 28 1.70 3.37 11.00
N TYR A 29 2.68 2.86 11.75
CA TYR A 29 4.06 2.69 11.27
C TYR A 29 4.10 1.73 10.07
N ASN A 30 3.31 0.65 10.11
CA ASN A 30 3.18 -0.29 9.00
C ASN A 30 2.60 0.28 7.71
N ILE A 31 2.01 1.47 7.72
CA ILE A 31 1.49 2.10 6.49
C ILE A 31 2.19 3.42 6.17
N VAL A 32 3.20 3.81 6.95
CA VAL A 32 3.95 5.06 6.75
C VAL A 32 4.45 5.25 5.32
N PRO A 33 5.04 4.23 4.63
CA PRO A 33 5.59 4.46 3.31
C PRO A 33 4.57 4.95 2.29
N ASP A 34 3.34 4.40 2.36
CA ASP A 34 2.17 4.84 1.60
C ASP A 34 1.59 6.16 2.15
N LEU A 35 1.45 6.27 3.48
CA LEU A 35 0.79 7.39 4.15
C LEU A 35 1.49 8.73 3.88
N LEU A 36 2.83 8.75 3.91
CA LEU A 36 3.61 9.97 3.73
C LEU A 36 3.36 10.61 2.36
N THR A 37 3.00 9.81 1.35
CA THR A 37 2.73 10.30 -0.02
C THR A 37 1.44 11.12 -0.15
N ILE A 38 0.68 11.28 0.94
CA ILE A 38 -0.41 12.27 1.04
C ILE A 38 0.14 13.70 1.01
N HIS A 39 1.42 13.90 1.39
CA HIS A 39 2.09 15.18 1.23
C HIS A 39 2.55 15.35 -0.22
N PRO A 40 2.28 16.49 -0.89
CA PRO A 40 2.63 16.68 -2.30
C PRO A 40 4.14 16.60 -2.58
N ASP A 41 4.96 16.94 -1.58
CA ASP A 41 6.42 16.96 -1.72
C ASP A 41 7.10 15.65 -1.29
N ILE A 42 6.34 14.66 -0.81
CA ILE A 42 6.87 13.34 -0.44
C ILE A 42 6.38 12.30 -1.45
N ASN A 43 7.31 11.64 -2.12
CA ASN A 43 7.00 10.62 -3.13
C ASN A 43 7.43 9.22 -2.71
N SER A 44 6.93 8.20 -3.41
CA SER A 44 7.21 6.79 -3.10
C SER A 44 8.69 6.44 -3.24
N GLN A 45 9.46 7.12 -4.10
CA GLN A 45 10.90 6.86 -4.20
C GLN A 45 11.64 7.25 -2.91
N GLN A 46 11.18 8.29 -2.20
CA GLN A 46 11.78 8.66 -0.90
C GLN A 46 11.42 7.65 0.18
N THR A 47 10.20 7.10 0.14
CA THR A 47 9.69 6.26 1.23
C THR A 47 10.00 4.76 1.06
N HIS A 48 10.31 4.30 -0.15
CA HIS A 48 10.54 2.87 -0.43
C HIS A 48 12.02 2.52 -0.64
N LYS A 49 12.93 3.52 -0.72
CA LYS A 49 14.38 3.36 -0.97
C LYS A 49 15.23 2.93 0.26
N ILE A 50 14.64 2.34 1.29
CA ILE A 50 15.36 1.87 2.49
C ILE A 50 15.94 0.48 2.26
N THR A 51 17.25 0.26 2.40
CA THR A 51 17.86 -1.07 2.21
C THR A 51 17.37 -2.12 3.23
N ARG A 52 17.33 -3.39 2.82
CA ARG A 52 16.95 -4.52 3.69
C ARG A 52 18.20 -5.38 4.02
N PRO A 53 18.44 -5.80 5.27
CA PRO A 53 17.79 -5.31 6.48
C PRO A 53 18.29 -3.89 6.84
N LEU A 54 17.46 -3.15 7.57
CA LEU A 54 17.88 -1.91 8.22
C LEU A 54 18.24 -2.20 9.68
N PRO A 55 19.42 -1.79 10.18
CA PRO A 55 19.72 -1.79 11.60
C PRO A 55 18.83 -0.77 12.31
N ILE A 56 17.79 -1.24 13.01
CA ILE A 56 16.85 -0.38 13.70
C ILE A 56 17.43 0.06 15.04
N SER A 57 17.45 1.37 15.26
CA SER A 57 17.87 1.95 16.54
C SER A 57 16.93 1.49 17.66
N PRO A 58 17.45 1.09 18.84
CA PRO A 58 16.62 0.82 20.02
C PRO A 58 15.79 2.02 20.49
N LEU A 59 16.13 3.24 20.06
CA LEU A 59 15.34 4.45 20.33
C LEU A 59 14.07 4.55 19.47
N TYR A 60 14.00 3.80 18.36
CA TYR A 60 12.92 3.85 17.39
C TYR A 60 12.42 2.44 17.00
N PRO A 61 12.03 1.60 17.98
CA PRO A 61 11.71 0.19 17.74
C PRO A 61 10.52 0.02 16.78
N LYS A 62 9.59 0.97 16.76
CA LYS A 62 8.42 0.93 15.86
C LYS A 62 8.78 1.07 14.37
N ALA A 63 10.00 1.48 14.03
CA ALA A 63 10.49 1.43 12.64
C ALA A 63 10.57 0.00 12.08
N ALA A 64 10.56 -1.04 12.93
CA ALA A 64 10.44 -2.43 12.47
C ALA A 64 9.15 -2.71 11.71
N TYR A 65 8.07 -2.02 12.03
CA TYR A 65 6.79 -2.16 11.34
C TYR A 65 6.80 -1.44 9.99
N ILE A 66 7.61 -0.38 9.83
CA ILE A 66 7.89 0.22 8.52
C ILE A 66 8.69 -0.78 7.67
N MET A 67 9.68 -1.46 8.25
CA MET A 67 10.39 -2.53 7.56
C MET A 67 9.45 -3.65 7.12
N PHE A 68 8.49 -4.06 7.94
CA PHE A 68 7.49 -5.05 7.56
C PHE A 68 6.72 -4.66 6.30
N HIS A 69 6.26 -3.41 6.20
CA HIS A 69 5.62 -2.87 4.99
C HIS A 69 6.48 -3.11 3.75
N LEU A 70 7.75 -2.71 3.84
CA LEU A 70 8.71 -2.79 2.74
C LEU A 70 9.00 -4.24 2.31
N LEU A 71 8.97 -5.19 3.24
CA LEU A 71 9.11 -6.62 2.91
C LEU A 71 7.88 -7.16 2.16
N VAL A 72 6.68 -6.72 2.54
CA VAL A 72 5.44 -7.06 1.84
C VAL A 72 5.43 -6.47 0.44
N ASP A 73 5.87 -5.21 0.31
CA ASP A 73 6.01 -4.53 -0.98
C ASP A 73 7.02 -5.20 -1.91
N ASP A 74 8.14 -5.69 -1.38
CA ASP A 74 9.12 -6.41 -2.19
C ASP A 74 8.48 -7.64 -2.86
N LEU A 75 7.56 -8.31 -2.17
CA LEU A 75 6.82 -9.45 -2.71
C LEU A 75 5.74 -9.02 -3.71
N ALA A 76 5.05 -7.90 -3.45
CA ALA A 76 4.06 -7.34 -4.36
C ALA A 76 4.70 -6.81 -5.67
N HIS A 77 5.88 -6.20 -5.58
CA HIS A 77 6.52 -5.50 -6.68
C HIS A 77 7.63 -6.29 -7.36
N TYR A 78 8.41 -7.10 -6.64
CA TYR A 78 9.56 -7.85 -7.17
C TYR A 78 9.40 -9.37 -7.12
N GLY A 79 8.50 -9.87 -6.27
CA GLY A 79 8.20 -11.30 -6.11
C GLY A 79 9.13 -12.02 -5.15
N LEU A 80 10.10 -11.29 -4.59
CA LEU A 80 11.06 -11.78 -3.61
C LEU A 80 11.51 -10.62 -2.73
N ILE A 81 11.82 -10.91 -1.47
CA ILE A 81 12.45 -9.94 -0.57
C ILE A 81 13.92 -9.79 -1.00
N SER A 82 14.32 -8.57 -1.32
CA SER A 82 15.67 -8.26 -1.82
C SER A 82 16.40 -7.31 -0.87
N PRO A 83 17.69 -7.55 -0.58
CA PRO A 83 18.50 -6.59 0.17
C PRO A 83 18.78 -5.31 -0.63
N VAL A 84 18.79 -5.42 -1.97
CA VAL A 84 19.06 -4.33 -2.90
C VAL A 84 17.78 -3.98 -3.65
N ILE A 85 17.45 -2.70 -3.67
CA ILE A 85 16.28 -2.18 -4.38
C ILE A 85 16.74 -1.90 -5.82
N PRO A 86 16.05 -2.45 -6.84
CA PRO A 86 16.39 -2.16 -8.23
C PRO A 86 16.31 -0.67 -8.52
N ASP A 87 17.34 -0.12 -9.16
CA ASP A 87 17.36 1.29 -9.59
C ASP A 87 16.47 1.55 -10.81
N GLU A 88 16.17 0.50 -11.60
CA GLU A 88 15.41 0.59 -12.84
C GLU A 88 14.05 -0.09 -12.73
N PHE A 89 13.06 0.51 -13.39
CA PHE A 89 11.72 -0.06 -13.52
C PHE A 89 11.75 -1.32 -14.40
N ASN A 90 11.21 -2.42 -13.89
CA ASN A 90 11.07 -3.68 -14.62
C ASN A 90 9.58 -3.98 -14.92
N PRO A 91 9.11 -3.81 -16.17
CA PRO A 91 7.73 -4.11 -16.53
C PRO A 91 7.39 -5.62 -16.48
N ASP A 92 8.41 -6.48 -16.52
CA ASP A 92 8.30 -7.95 -16.45
C ASP A 92 8.65 -8.49 -15.07
N SER A 93 8.51 -7.67 -14.04
CA SER A 93 8.73 -8.10 -12.66
C SER A 93 7.87 -9.30 -12.29
N LEU A 94 8.42 -10.17 -11.44
CA LEU A 94 7.76 -11.36 -10.91
C LEU A 94 6.95 -11.05 -9.62
N GLY A 95 6.81 -9.77 -9.28
CA GLY A 95 5.93 -9.33 -8.20
C GLY A 95 4.47 -9.69 -8.45
N TYR A 96 3.74 -9.97 -7.37
CA TYR A 96 2.33 -10.33 -7.44
C TYR A 96 1.50 -9.33 -8.28
N SER A 97 1.67 -8.03 -8.03
CA SER A 97 0.92 -6.98 -8.73
C SER A 97 1.23 -6.95 -10.23
N TYR A 98 2.46 -7.28 -10.63
CA TYR A 98 2.87 -7.36 -12.03
C TYR A 98 2.37 -8.63 -12.70
N ILE A 99 2.49 -9.79 -12.06
CA ILE A 99 1.97 -11.07 -12.57
C ILE A 99 0.46 -10.96 -12.80
N LYS A 100 -0.29 -10.44 -11.83
CA LYS A 100 -1.74 -10.25 -11.93
C LYS A 100 -2.12 -9.13 -12.89
N GLY A 101 -1.29 -8.09 -13.01
CA GLY A 101 -1.54 -6.97 -13.91
C GLY A 101 -1.21 -7.25 -15.38
N LYS A 102 -0.31 -8.21 -15.68
CA LYS A 102 0.18 -8.50 -17.04
C LYS A 102 -0.95 -8.74 -18.07
N PRO A 103 -2.03 -9.48 -17.77
CA PRO A 103 -3.16 -9.65 -18.69
C PRO A 103 -3.89 -8.34 -19.05
N LEU A 104 -3.78 -7.28 -18.24
CA LEU A 104 -4.44 -5.99 -18.47
C LEU A 104 -3.67 -5.09 -19.46
N ILE A 105 -2.37 -5.35 -19.68
CA ILE A 105 -1.49 -4.42 -20.42
C ILE A 105 -2.02 -4.14 -21.83
N ARG A 106 -2.45 -5.17 -22.56
CA ARG A 106 -3.01 -5.01 -23.90
C ARG A 106 -4.31 -4.19 -23.88
N SER A 107 -5.20 -4.48 -22.94
CA SER A 107 -6.44 -3.73 -22.76
C SER A 107 -6.17 -2.24 -22.48
N ILE A 108 -5.14 -1.94 -21.69
CA ILE A 108 -4.71 -0.57 -21.37
C ILE A 108 -4.18 0.13 -22.64
N LEU A 109 -3.29 -0.51 -23.40
CA LEU A 109 -2.77 0.05 -24.65
C LEU A 109 -3.89 0.35 -25.65
N ASP A 110 -4.82 -0.58 -25.83
CA ASP A 110 -5.96 -0.42 -26.73
C ASP A 110 -6.90 0.71 -26.27
N PHE A 111 -7.13 0.84 -24.96
CA PHE A 111 -7.90 1.93 -24.37
C PHE A 111 -7.23 3.29 -24.64
N GLN A 112 -5.94 3.40 -24.36
CA GLN A 112 -5.17 4.64 -24.50
C GLN A 112 -5.07 5.08 -25.97
N LYS A 113 -4.89 4.13 -26.88
CA LYS A 113 -4.94 4.39 -28.33
C LYS A 113 -6.29 4.97 -28.76
N LYS A 114 -7.41 4.38 -28.30
CA LYS A 114 -8.76 4.90 -28.58
C LYS A 114 -8.99 6.29 -27.98
N ALA A 115 -8.35 6.59 -26.85
CA ALA A 115 -8.40 7.89 -26.19
C ALA A 115 -7.45 8.94 -26.82
N SER A 116 -6.74 8.62 -27.91
CA SER A 116 -5.72 9.49 -28.54
C SER A 116 -4.59 9.88 -27.58
N GLN A 117 -4.26 8.99 -26.64
CA GLN A 117 -3.22 9.17 -25.62
C GLN A 117 -2.30 7.95 -25.62
N GLU A 118 -1.67 7.63 -26.75
CA GLU A 118 -0.79 6.46 -26.85
C GLU A 118 0.31 6.50 -25.78
N ILE A 119 0.53 5.35 -25.14
CA ILE A 119 1.55 5.17 -24.09
C ILE A 119 2.46 4.00 -24.44
N SER A 120 3.63 3.97 -23.81
CA SER A 120 4.57 2.86 -23.95
C SER A 120 4.08 1.59 -23.24
N TYR A 121 4.69 0.44 -23.57
CA TYR A 121 4.49 -0.80 -22.85
C TYR A 121 4.83 -0.66 -21.36
N ASN A 122 5.94 0.02 -21.04
CA ASN A 122 6.37 0.23 -19.66
C ASN A 122 5.35 1.03 -18.86
N GLU A 123 4.78 2.08 -19.45
CA GLU A 123 3.72 2.87 -18.82
C GLU A 123 2.44 2.04 -18.65
N ALA A 124 2.09 1.18 -19.62
CA ALA A 124 0.94 0.30 -19.51
C ALA A 124 1.13 -0.78 -18.42
N ALA A 125 2.34 -1.32 -18.27
CA ALA A 125 2.72 -2.22 -17.17
C ALA A 125 2.73 -1.51 -15.80
N TYR A 126 3.16 -0.24 -15.78
CA TYR A 126 3.09 0.60 -14.59
C TYR A 126 1.62 0.83 -14.17
N ARG A 127 0.76 1.15 -15.13
CA ARG A 127 -0.68 1.34 -14.88
C ARG A 127 -1.38 0.06 -14.47
N SER A 128 -1.01 -1.10 -15.04
CA SER A 128 -1.68 -2.37 -14.75
C SER A 128 -1.44 -2.85 -13.32
N HIS A 129 -0.21 -2.76 -12.80
CA HIS A 129 0.05 -3.17 -11.41
C HIS A 129 -0.63 -2.22 -10.42
N LEU A 130 -0.72 -0.92 -10.73
CA LEU A 130 -1.45 0.03 -9.89
C LEU A 130 -2.95 -0.26 -9.85
N ILE A 131 -3.55 -0.70 -10.95
CA ILE A 131 -4.95 -1.16 -10.94
C ILE A 131 -5.11 -2.34 -9.99
N VAL A 132 -4.19 -3.32 -10.03
CA VAL A 132 -4.18 -4.47 -9.12
C VAL A 132 -4.14 -4.02 -7.66
N GLU A 133 -3.22 -3.12 -7.30
CA GLU A 133 -3.12 -2.61 -5.93
C GLU A 133 -4.39 -1.86 -5.50
N MET A 134 -4.89 -0.97 -6.35
CA MET A 134 -6.07 -0.16 -6.05
C MET A 134 -7.32 -1.01 -5.83
N ILE A 135 -7.48 -2.12 -6.55
CA ILE A 135 -8.65 -3.00 -6.43
C ILE A 135 -8.49 -4.03 -5.31
N TYR A 136 -7.27 -4.45 -4.94
CA TYR A 136 -7.06 -5.61 -4.06
C TYR A 136 -7.77 -5.48 -2.71
N ASP A 137 -7.69 -4.31 -2.05
CA ASP A 137 -8.41 -4.07 -0.80
C ASP A 137 -9.94 -4.27 -0.94
N LEU A 138 -10.51 -3.98 -2.13
CA LEU A 138 -11.93 -4.24 -2.41
C LEU A 138 -12.22 -5.72 -2.59
N VAL A 139 -11.28 -6.49 -3.14
CA VAL A 139 -11.45 -7.93 -3.35
C VAL A 139 -11.44 -8.67 -2.01
N ILE A 140 -10.64 -8.21 -1.04
CA ILE A 140 -10.59 -8.81 0.30
C ILE A 140 -11.48 -8.13 1.34
N ILE A 141 -12.42 -7.26 0.93
CA ILE A 141 -13.19 -6.40 1.84
C ILE A 141 -13.93 -7.17 2.95
N ASP A 142 -14.51 -8.33 2.63
CA ASP A 142 -15.22 -9.15 3.61
C ASP A 142 -14.28 -9.66 4.72
N ARG A 143 -13.01 -9.93 4.37
CA ARG A 143 -11.97 -10.27 5.36
C ARG A 143 -11.58 -9.07 6.20
N LEU A 144 -11.43 -7.90 5.58
CA LEU A 144 -11.09 -6.66 6.28
C LEU A 144 -12.18 -6.31 7.30
N ILE A 145 -13.46 -6.47 6.95
CA ILE A 145 -14.60 -6.23 7.83
C ILE A 145 -14.66 -7.28 8.95
N SER A 146 -14.60 -8.57 8.61
CA SER A 146 -14.69 -9.65 9.63
C SER A 146 -13.54 -9.64 10.63
N SER A 147 -12.34 -9.19 10.23
CA SER A 147 -11.17 -9.04 11.09
C SER A 147 -11.10 -7.69 11.82
N LYS A 148 -12.04 -6.78 11.56
CA LYS A 148 -12.05 -5.41 12.09
C LYS A 148 -10.77 -4.63 11.74
N THR A 149 -10.20 -4.87 10.56
CA THR A 149 -8.96 -4.23 10.11
C THR A 149 -9.12 -2.72 9.96
N ILE A 150 -10.29 -2.27 9.48
CA ILE A 150 -10.56 -0.84 9.28
C ILE A 150 -10.63 -0.13 10.63
N GLU A 151 -11.36 -0.69 11.60
CA GLU A 151 -11.45 -0.17 12.96
C GLU A 151 -10.07 -0.10 13.60
N LEU A 152 -9.28 -1.18 13.50
CA LEU A 152 -7.92 -1.24 14.02
C LEU A 152 -7.03 -0.13 13.46
N LEU A 153 -7.04 0.09 12.14
CA LEU A 153 -6.25 1.14 11.51
C LEU A 153 -6.71 2.53 11.96
N THR A 154 -8.03 2.77 12.04
CA THR A 154 -8.56 4.07 12.48
C THR A 154 -8.21 4.37 13.94
N GLU A 155 -8.20 3.35 14.79
CA GLU A 155 -7.74 3.47 16.17
C GLU A 155 -6.24 3.73 16.26
N ALA A 156 -5.43 3.09 15.41
CA ALA A 156 -3.99 3.32 15.32
C ALA A 156 -3.65 4.76 14.93
N VAL A 157 -4.33 5.29 13.90
CA VAL A 157 -4.19 6.70 13.48
C VAL A 157 -4.52 7.65 14.64
N ARG A 158 -5.65 7.42 15.33
CA ARG A 158 -6.05 8.24 16.47
C ARG A 158 -5.04 8.15 17.63
N ALA A 159 -4.60 6.95 17.99
CA ALA A 159 -3.63 6.75 19.06
C ALA A 159 -2.30 7.48 18.77
N ALA A 160 -1.80 7.34 17.55
CA ALA A 160 -0.59 8.03 17.10
C ALA A 160 -0.77 9.55 17.11
N TYR A 161 -1.90 10.08 16.62
CA TYR A 161 -2.12 11.52 16.55
C TYR A 161 -2.33 12.18 17.93
N GLU A 162 -3.13 11.56 18.80
CA GLU A 162 -3.53 12.15 20.09
C GLU A 162 -2.47 11.99 21.17
N LYS A 163 -1.69 10.89 21.14
CA LYS A 163 -0.78 10.53 22.23
C LYS A 163 0.65 10.24 21.76
N GLY A 164 0.81 9.64 20.58
CA GLY A 164 2.09 9.16 20.07
C GLY A 164 2.81 10.10 19.09
N ILE A 165 2.33 11.34 18.88
CA ILE A 165 2.74 12.13 17.71
C ILE A 165 4.23 12.48 17.72
N ASP A 166 4.80 12.75 18.89
CA ASP A 166 6.22 13.10 18.98
C ASP A 166 7.14 11.90 18.77
N GLU A 167 6.77 10.71 19.25
CA GLU A 167 7.48 9.45 18.96
C GLU A 167 7.41 9.13 17.46
N PHE A 168 6.22 9.24 16.87
CA PHE A 168 6.01 9.02 15.45
C PHE A 168 6.88 9.96 14.62
N VAL A 169 6.80 11.27 14.88
CA VAL A 169 7.58 12.28 14.16
C VAL A 169 9.09 12.05 14.32
N ALA A 170 9.56 11.72 15.52
CA ALA A 170 10.97 11.44 15.76
C ALA A 170 11.44 10.19 14.98
N THR A 171 10.64 9.13 14.97
CA THR A 171 10.93 7.88 14.25
C THR A 171 10.99 8.12 12.75
N ILE A 172 10.02 8.83 12.17
CA ILE A 172 9.96 9.08 10.72
C ILE A 172 11.07 10.03 10.29
N ASN A 173 11.37 11.07 11.09
CA ASN A 173 12.48 11.97 10.84
C ASN A 173 13.84 11.24 10.89
N TRP A 174 14.04 10.35 11.86
CA TRP A 174 15.26 9.53 11.92
C TRP A 174 15.39 8.61 10.69
N LEU A 175 14.30 7.96 10.29
CA LEU A 175 14.32 6.97 9.23
C LEU A 175 14.51 7.59 7.84
N TYR A 176 13.78 8.67 7.55
CA TYR A 176 13.72 9.25 6.20
C TYR A 176 14.42 10.61 6.06
N GLY A 177 14.80 11.26 7.17
CA GLY A 177 15.33 12.62 7.15
C GLY A 177 14.30 13.70 6.77
N LEU A 178 13.01 13.38 6.79
CA LEU A 178 11.93 14.31 6.42
C LEU A 178 11.72 15.39 7.48
N ASP A 179 11.24 16.56 7.05
CA ASP A 179 10.95 17.67 7.97
C ASP A 179 9.84 17.30 8.97
N LYS A 180 10.03 17.68 10.23
CA LYS A 180 9.10 17.34 11.32
C LYS A 180 7.74 18.00 11.16
N ALA A 181 7.66 19.17 10.53
CA ALA A 181 6.40 19.84 10.24
C ALA A 181 5.61 19.08 9.17
N ASP A 182 6.28 18.62 8.11
CA ASP A 182 5.65 17.84 7.04
C ASP A 182 5.07 16.52 7.56
N ILE A 183 5.83 15.83 8.44
CA ILE A 183 5.35 14.59 9.07
C ILE A 183 4.10 14.86 9.94
N ARG A 184 4.07 15.98 10.68
CA ARG A 184 2.90 16.37 11.49
C ARG A 184 1.69 16.73 10.61
N GLU A 185 1.92 17.42 9.50
CA GLU A 185 0.88 17.76 8.53
C GLU A 185 0.27 16.49 7.92
N VAL A 186 1.09 15.50 7.55
CA VAL A 186 0.61 14.18 7.10
C VAL A 186 -0.27 13.54 8.16
N MET A 187 0.18 13.48 9.42
CA MET A 187 -0.60 12.86 10.49
C MET A 187 -1.91 13.59 10.79
N LYS A 188 -1.92 14.93 10.70
CA LYS A 188 -3.13 15.74 10.83
C LYS A 188 -4.13 15.41 9.71
N ARG A 189 -3.67 15.30 8.46
CA ARG A 189 -4.50 14.90 7.33
C ARG A 189 -5.02 13.47 7.51
N ALA A 190 -4.15 12.54 7.85
CA ALA A 190 -4.49 11.14 8.14
C ALA A 190 -5.60 11.05 9.19
N HIS A 191 -5.42 11.72 10.34
CA HIS A 191 -6.42 11.77 11.41
C HIS A 191 -7.77 12.33 10.95
N SER A 192 -7.76 13.35 10.08
CA SER A 192 -9.00 13.94 9.56
C SER A 192 -9.73 13.08 8.52
N TYR A 193 -9.02 12.28 7.72
CA TYR A 193 -9.58 11.55 6.57
C TYR A 193 -9.72 10.05 6.78
N MET A 194 -8.87 9.43 7.60
CA MET A 194 -8.87 7.98 7.85
C MET A 194 -9.83 7.61 8.99
N THR A 195 -11.10 7.99 8.86
CA THR A 195 -12.18 7.50 9.73
C THR A 195 -12.82 6.25 9.12
N ALA A 196 -13.38 5.37 9.95
CA ALA A 196 -14.01 4.14 9.47
C ALA A 196 -15.10 4.44 8.42
N GLU A 197 -15.93 5.45 8.68
CA GLU A 197 -16.97 5.91 7.75
C GLU A 197 -16.39 6.33 6.40
N LYS A 198 -15.34 7.17 6.39
CA LYS A 198 -14.74 7.68 5.15
C LYS A 198 -14.02 6.58 4.38
N ILE A 199 -13.30 5.70 5.08
CA ILE A 199 -12.66 4.53 4.47
C ILE A 199 -13.73 3.69 3.79
N LEU A 200 -14.75 3.21 4.53
CA LEU A 200 -15.83 2.39 3.98
C LEU A 200 -16.56 3.06 2.81
N LYS A 201 -16.86 4.35 2.91
CA LYS A 201 -17.51 5.11 1.84
C LYS A 201 -16.70 5.15 0.55
N THR A 202 -15.36 5.12 0.65
CA THR A 202 -14.45 5.15 -0.51
C THR A 202 -14.04 3.76 -0.99
N MET A 203 -14.50 2.68 -0.34
CA MET A 203 -14.28 1.29 -0.76
C MET A 203 -15.24 0.91 -1.90
N THR A 204 -15.19 1.64 -3.01
CA THR A 204 -15.99 1.38 -4.21
C THR A 204 -15.13 1.36 -5.47
N ILE A 205 -15.57 0.63 -6.49
CA ILE A 205 -14.88 0.63 -7.80
C ILE A 205 -14.89 2.03 -8.39
N GLU A 206 -15.98 2.77 -8.24
CA GLU A 206 -16.14 4.14 -8.72
C GLU A 206 -15.10 5.10 -8.12
N ASP A 207 -14.82 4.99 -6.82
CA ASP A 207 -13.76 5.77 -6.18
C ASP A 207 -12.36 5.37 -6.65
N ARG A 208 -12.11 4.08 -6.91
CA ARG A 208 -10.83 3.62 -7.48
C ARG A 208 -10.62 4.09 -8.91
N ILE A 209 -11.68 4.14 -9.72
CA ILE A 209 -11.65 4.73 -11.06
C ILE A 209 -11.30 6.21 -10.99
N ARG A 210 -11.95 6.98 -10.10
CA ARG A 210 -11.66 8.41 -9.90
C ARG A 210 -10.21 8.64 -9.46
N LEU A 211 -9.71 7.82 -8.54
CA LEU A 211 -8.33 7.89 -8.07
C LEU A 211 -7.33 7.60 -9.20
N TYR A 212 -7.59 6.56 -10.00
CA TYR A 212 -6.78 6.22 -11.16
C TYR A 212 -6.78 7.34 -12.19
N ALA A 213 -7.95 7.88 -12.53
CA ALA A 213 -8.07 8.96 -13.50
C ALA A 213 -7.35 10.22 -13.02
N PHE A 214 -7.50 10.60 -11.76
CA PHE A 214 -6.75 11.71 -11.16
C PHE A 214 -5.24 11.49 -11.24
N LYS A 215 -4.76 10.30 -10.86
CA LYS A 215 -3.32 9.95 -10.86
C LYS A 215 -2.68 10.06 -12.25
N PHE A 216 -3.44 9.77 -13.31
CA PHE A 216 -2.94 9.76 -14.69
C PHE A 216 -3.42 10.95 -15.53
N GLY A 217 -3.99 11.98 -14.90
CA GLY A 217 -4.46 13.18 -15.60
C GLY A 217 -5.55 12.89 -16.64
N LEU A 218 -6.37 11.86 -16.43
CA LEU A 218 -7.47 11.50 -17.31
C LEU A 218 -8.71 12.34 -16.96
N PRO A 219 -9.46 12.86 -17.96
CA PRO A 219 -10.68 13.61 -17.71
C PRO A 219 -11.73 12.77 -16.97
N ASN A 220 -12.34 13.37 -15.95
CA ASN A 220 -13.37 12.74 -15.10
C ASN A 220 -14.81 13.10 -15.53
N ASP A 221 -14.98 13.79 -16.64
CA ASP A 221 -16.25 14.21 -17.24
C ASP A 221 -16.56 13.49 -18.57
N ASP A 222 -15.60 12.74 -19.11
CA ASP A 222 -15.77 11.94 -20.32
C ASP A 222 -16.25 10.52 -19.99
N GLN A 223 -17.56 10.28 -20.16
CA GLN A 223 -18.18 9.00 -19.84
C GLN A 223 -17.56 7.81 -20.60
N LEU A 224 -17.13 8.00 -21.86
CA LEU A 224 -16.51 6.92 -22.64
C LEU A 224 -15.16 6.51 -22.05
N LYS A 225 -14.40 7.48 -21.53
CA LYS A 225 -13.13 7.21 -20.83
C LYS A 225 -13.38 6.52 -19.50
N ILE A 226 -14.35 6.98 -18.72
CA ILE A 226 -14.74 6.35 -17.45
C ILE A 226 -15.17 4.90 -17.67
N ASP A 227 -15.99 4.63 -18.68
CA ASP A 227 -16.43 3.27 -19.00
C ASP A 227 -15.26 2.37 -19.43
N GLY A 228 -14.28 2.93 -20.15
CA GLY A 228 -13.04 2.24 -20.50
C GLY A 228 -12.22 1.85 -19.26
N ILE A 229 -12.01 2.78 -18.34
CA ILE A 229 -11.31 2.53 -17.07
C ILE A 229 -12.10 1.50 -16.24
N LYS A 230 -13.42 1.63 -16.16
CA LYS A 230 -14.29 0.68 -15.44
C LYS A 230 -14.11 -0.75 -15.94
N LYS A 231 -14.03 -0.97 -17.26
CA LYS A 231 -13.76 -2.29 -17.84
C LYS A 231 -12.42 -2.85 -17.38
N LEU A 232 -11.37 -2.04 -17.30
CA LEU A 232 -10.06 -2.46 -16.80
C LEU A 232 -10.12 -2.90 -15.34
N PHE A 233 -10.82 -2.14 -14.49
CA PHE A 233 -10.98 -2.48 -13.07
C PHE A 233 -11.83 -3.74 -12.85
N LEU A 234 -12.89 -3.94 -13.64
CA LEU A 234 -13.70 -5.15 -13.57
C LEU A 234 -12.89 -6.38 -14.02
N GLN A 235 -12.13 -6.26 -15.12
CA GLN A 235 -11.21 -7.31 -15.56
C GLN A 235 -10.17 -7.63 -14.48
N ALA A 236 -9.59 -6.61 -13.83
CA ALA A 236 -8.64 -6.81 -12.75
C ALA A 236 -9.26 -7.56 -11.56
N LYS A 237 -10.50 -7.22 -11.18
CA LYS A 237 -11.25 -7.89 -10.11
C LYS A 237 -11.41 -9.39 -10.38
N GLU A 238 -11.72 -9.78 -11.62
CA GLU A 238 -11.85 -11.19 -12.02
C GLU A 238 -10.52 -11.97 -11.93
N LEU A 239 -9.38 -11.31 -12.19
CA LEU A 239 -8.04 -11.94 -12.13
C LEU A 239 -7.56 -12.23 -10.70
N LEU A 240 -8.20 -11.58 -9.72
CA LEU A 240 -7.84 -11.63 -8.31
C LEU A 240 -8.72 -12.59 -7.52
N ASP A 241 -9.39 -13.56 -8.14
CA ASP A 241 -10.24 -14.51 -7.40
C ASP A 241 -9.45 -15.45 -6.43
N ASP A 242 -8.12 -15.56 -6.58
CA ASP A 242 -7.21 -16.32 -5.72
C ASP A 242 -6.40 -15.41 -4.76
N ASN A 243 -7.09 -14.75 -3.82
CA ASN A 243 -6.44 -13.83 -2.88
C ASN A 243 -5.75 -14.53 -1.71
N GLU A 244 -6.20 -15.74 -1.34
CA GLU A 244 -5.67 -16.43 -0.18
C GLU A 244 -4.20 -16.82 -0.36
N LEU A 245 -3.81 -17.18 -1.58
CA LEU A 245 -2.46 -17.62 -1.86
C LEU A 245 -1.44 -16.53 -1.59
N PHE A 246 -1.69 -15.30 -2.07
CA PHE A 246 -0.79 -14.16 -1.84
C PHE A 246 -0.64 -13.84 -0.36
N LEU A 247 -1.74 -13.74 0.38
CA LEU A 247 -1.72 -13.41 1.80
C LEU A 247 -0.90 -14.43 2.62
N ARG A 248 -1.07 -15.73 2.33
CA ARG A 248 -0.33 -16.81 2.99
C ARG A 248 1.15 -16.81 2.60
N GLN A 249 1.44 -16.78 1.29
CA GLN A 249 2.81 -16.79 0.79
C GLN A 249 3.62 -15.60 1.30
N THR A 250 2.99 -14.43 1.39
CA THR A 250 3.64 -13.23 1.90
C THR A 250 4.00 -13.35 3.37
N SER A 251 3.08 -13.86 4.19
CA SER A 251 3.34 -14.09 5.62
C SER A 251 4.48 -15.10 5.83
N ASP A 252 4.48 -16.19 5.05
CA ASP A 252 5.53 -17.22 5.12
C ASP A 252 6.89 -16.69 4.64
N ALA A 253 6.93 -15.89 3.58
CA ALA A 253 8.15 -15.31 3.04
C ALA A 253 8.80 -14.32 4.02
N VAL A 254 8.01 -13.44 4.65
CA VAL A 254 8.49 -12.49 5.66
C VAL A 254 9.04 -13.23 6.88
N LYS A 255 8.34 -14.27 7.34
CA LYS A 255 8.82 -15.12 8.44
C LYS A 255 10.12 -15.84 8.08
N LYS A 256 10.22 -16.39 6.86
CA LYS A 256 11.43 -17.07 6.38
C LYS A 256 12.62 -16.12 6.22
N TYR A 257 12.36 -14.86 5.87
CA TYR A 257 13.37 -13.81 5.84
C TYR A 257 13.94 -13.50 7.24
N GLY A 258 13.23 -13.87 8.31
CA GLY A 258 13.67 -13.71 9.69
C GLY A 258 13.24 -12.40 10.33
N TRP A 259 12.27 -11.69 9.74
CA TRP A 259 11.65 -10.57 10.43
C TRP A 259 10.85 -11.10 11.64
N LEU A 260 11.10 -10.50 12.81
CA LEU A 260 10.39 -10.78 14.03
C LEU A 260 9.78 -9.47 14.55
N PRO A 261 8.50 -9.47 14.94
CA PRO A 261 7.86 -8.29 15.51
C PRO A 261 8.54 -7.92 16.83
N PRO A 262 8.99 -6.67 17.02
CA PRO A 262 9.45 -6.22 18.33
C PRO A 262 8.27 -6.22 19.30
N ILE A 263 8.48 -6.81 20.47
CA ILE A 263 7.51 -6.74 21.57
C ILE A 263 7.71 -5.38 22.24
N ILE A 264 6.76 -4.48 22.05
CA ILE A 264 6.75 -3.11 22.58
C ILE A 264 5.44 -2.92 23.34
#